data_AF-A0A7L3YWZ4-F1
#
_entry.id   AF-A0A7L3YWZ4-F1
#
_cell.length_a   1.000
_cell.length_b   1.000
_cell.length_c   1.000
_cell.angle_alpha   90.00
_cell.angle_beta   90.00
_cell.angle_gamma   90.00
#
_symmetry.space_group_name_H-M   'P 1'
#
loop_
_entity.id
_entity.type
_entity.pdbx_description
1 polymer ?
#
loop_
_entity_poly.entity_id
_entity_poly.type
_entity_poly.pdbx_seq_one_letter_code
_entity_poly.pdbx_strand_id
1 'polypeptide(L)'
;REKTDREYYTLDDMFVSKAAKRARSGEEEEIQRRKAIREHQQLAARMEKCPYCFDSSSYSFSDLGLRCGNGIGSMYNAKIFILKKTVFKVLRHFWKHSPCYTVRSFIFRNALVKMFEAKDLDCVFLETNMSVKKRYHMVYECIPLPKEVGDVAPIYFKKAIMESDEEWSVNKKLIDLSSKDIRKSVPKGLPYFSVDFGLQGGFAHVIEDQHKFPHYFGK
;
A
#
# COMPACT_ATOMS: atom_id res chain seq x y z
N ARG A 1 -26.68 41.58 -5.91
CA ARG A 1 -25.60 41.66 -6.93
C ARG A 1 -24.48 42.49 -6.31
N GLU A 2 -23.56 41.87 -5.58
CA GLU A 2 -22.35 42.55 -5.09
C GLU A 2 -21.31 42.52 -6.22
N LYS A 3 -20.88 43.71 -6.64
CA LYS A 3 -19.80 43.90 -7.60
C LYS A 3 -18.48 43.57 -6.91
N THR A 4 -17.77 42.57 -7.40
CA THR A 4 -16.38 42.30 -7.05
C THR A 4 -15.48 43.25 -7.82
N ASP A 5 -15.12 44.38 -7.21
CA ASP A 5 -14.01 45.20 -7.68
C ASP A 5 -12.71 44.40 -7.46
N ARG A 6 -12.15 43.90 -8.56
CA ARG A 6 -11.10 42.86 -8.61
C ARG A 6 -9.75 43.24 -7.97
N GLU A 7 -9.53 44.51 -7.64
CA GLU A 7 -8.24 44.99 -7.13
C GLU A 7 -8.20 45.14 -5.59
N TYR A 8 -9.35 45.08 -4.90
CA TYR A 8 -9.41 45.25 -3.43
C TYR A 8 -9.96 44.02 -2.68
N TYR A 9 -10.35 42.97 -3.40
CA TYR A 9 -10.88 41.75 -2.79
C TYR A 9 -10.11 40.52 -3.29
N THR A 10 -9.07 40.16 -2.54
CA THR A 10 -8.22 39.01 -2.81
C THR A 10 -8.84 37.72 -2.29
N LEU A 11 -8.26 36.57 -2.67
CA LEU A 11 -8.68 35.26 -2.13
C LEU A 11 -8.49 35.20 -0.60
N ASP A 12 -7.50 35.91 -0.07
CA ASP A 12 -7.25 35.98 1.37
C ASP A 12 -8.39 36.73 2.09
N ASP A 13 -8.90 37.81 1.52
CA ASP A 13 -10.06 38.54 2.06
C ASP A 13 -11.33 37.67 2.07
N MET A 14 -11.45 36.78 1.08
CA MET A 14 -12.52 35.78 1.04
C MET A 14 -12.36 34.68 2.11
N PHE A 15 -11.15 34.24 2.42
CA PHE A 15 -10.90 33.28 3.49
C PHE A 15 -11.15 33.87 4.88
N VAL A 16 -10.67 35.09 5.12
CA VAL A 16 -10.86 35.80 6.40
C VAL A 16 -12.35 36.03 6.67
N SER A 17 -13.10 36.49 5.66
CA SER A 17 -14.54 36.73 5.79
C SER A 17 -15.35 35.44 5.98
N LYS A 18 -14.91 34.30 5.42
CA LYS A 18 -15.52 32.98 5.69
C LYS A 18 -15.16 32.45 7.08
N ALA A 19 -13.92 32.61 7.54
CA ALA A 19 -13.48 32.16 8.86
C ALA A 19 -14.14 32.94 10.00
N ALA A 20 -14.46 34.22 9.77
CA ALA A 20 -15.18 35.06 10.73
C ALA A 20 -16.65 34.60 10.97
N LYS A 21 -17.23 33.83 10.05
CA LYS A 21 -18.56 33.23 10.23
C LYS A 21 -18.42 31.99 11.11
N ARG A 22 -18.86 32.08 12.37
CA ARG A 22 -18.93 30.92 13.28
C ARG A 22 -19.80 29.82 12.64
N ALA A 23 -19.27 28.60 12.59
CA ALA A 23 -20.04 27.43 12.18
C ALA A 23 -21.28 27.27 13.06
N ARG A 24 -22.41 26.88 12.47
CA ARG A 24 -23.65 26.69 13.24
C ARG A 24 -23.48 25.48 14.17
N SER A 25 -23.99 25.57 15.40
CA SER A 25 -23.96 24.43 16.34
C SER A 25 -24.64 23.22 15.69
N GLY A 26 -23.93 22.10 15.59
CA GLY A 26 -24.41 20.85 14.96
C GLY A 26 -24.05 20.67 13.48
N GLU A 27 -23.56 21.72 12.79
CA GLU A 27 -23.10 21.62 11.40
C GLU A 27 -21.86 20.71 11.29
N GLU A 28 -20.94 20.81 12.26
CA GLU A 28 -19.75 19.96 12.31
C GLU A 28 -20.09 18.48 12.51
N GLU A 29 -21.06 18.17 13.39
CA GLU A 29 -21.54 16.80 13.60
C GLU A 29 -22.20 16.24 12.34
N GLU A 30 -23.00 17.05 11.65
CA GLU A 30 -23.63 16.64 10.40
C GLU A 30 -22.59 16.40 9.29
N ILE A 31 -21.56 17.26 9.19
CA ILE A 31 -20.43 17.07 8.27
C ILE A 31 -19.68 15.77 8.60
N GLN A 32 -19.36 15.53 9.87
CA GLN A 32 -18.68 14.31 10.31
C GLN A 32 -19.52 13.06 10.01
N ARG A 33 -20.82 13.09 10.29
CA ARG A 33 -21.75 12.00 9.99
C ARG A 33 -21.82 11.71 8.50
N ARG A 34 -22.01 12.74 7.66
CA ARG A 34 -22.04 12.61 6.19
C ARG A 34 -20.72 12.05 5.66
N LYS A 35 -19.59 12.50 6.20
CA LYS A 35 -18.26 11.97 5.85
C LYS A 35 -18.12 10.49 6.22
N ALA A 36 -18.50 10.11 7.43
CA ALA A 36 -18.45 8.72 7.90
C ALA A 36 -19.32 7.79 7.03
N ILE A 37 -20.55 8.21 6.70
CA ILE A 37 -21.46 7.45 5.83
C ILE A 37 -20.84 7.28 4.44
N ARG A 38 -20.34 8.37 3.84
CA ARG A 38 -19.71 8.32 2.52
C ARG A 38 -18.49 7.39 2.49
N GLU A 39 -17.64 7.48 3.51
CA GLU A 39 -16.47 6.62 3.63
C GLU A 39 -16.83 5.14 3.81
N HIS A 40 -17.89 4.86 4.57
CA HIS A 40 -18.39 3.50 4.75
C HIS A 40 -18.95 2.92 3.45
N GLN A 41 -19.81 3.68 2.77
CA GLN A 41 -20.39 3.28 1.48
C GLN A 41 -19.31 3.02 0.42
N GLN A 42 -18.31 3.91 0.33
CA GLN A 42 -17.18 3.73 -0.59
C GLN A 42 -16.32 2.51 -0.27
N LEU A 43 -16.16 2.16 1.00
CA LEU A 43 -15.43 0.98 1.43
C LEU A 43 -16.21 -0.30 1.10
N ALA A 44 -17.49 -0.34 1.46
CA ALA A 44 -18.36 -1.48 1.20
C ALA A 44 -18.45 -1.80 -0.31
N ALA A 45 -18.68 -0.79 -1.14
CA ALA A 45 -18.76 -0.96 -2.60
C ALA A 45 -17.46 -1.46 -3.23
N ARG A 46 -16.29 -1.17 -2.62
CA ARG A 46 -15.01 -1.72 -3.08
C ARG A 46 -14.80 -3.14 -2.62
N MET A 47 -15.13 -3.45 -1.37
CA MET A 47 -14.98 -4.79 -0.82
C MET A 47 -15.84 -5.79 -1.59
N GLU A 48 -17.04 -5.40 -2.02
CA GLU A 48 -17.94 -6.22 -2.83
C GLU A 48 -17.37 -6.59 -4.22
N LYS A 49 -16.58 -5.69 -4.81
CA LYS A 49 -15.96 -5.84 -6.15
C LYS A 49 -14.48 -6.23 -6.09
N CYS A 50 -13.94 -6.47 -4.91
CA CYS A 50 -12.52 -6.71 -4.72
C CYS A 50 -12.19 -8.17 -5.08
N PRO A 51 -11.29 -8.47 -6.03
CA PRO A 51 -10.98 -9.85 -6.42
C PRO A 51 -10.30 -10.67 -5.31
N TYR A 52 -9.94 -10.04 -4.18
CA TYR A 52 -9.17 -10.64 -3.10
C TYR A 52 -9.95 -10.75 -1.77
N CYS A 53 -11.14 -10.15 -1.68
CA CYS A 53 -11.99 -10.24 -0.50
C CYS A 53 -12.82 -11.53 -0.53
N PHE A 54 -12.88 -12.23 0.60
CA PHE A 54 -13.61 -13.51 0.74
C PHE A 54 -15.10 -13.38 0.43
N ASP A 55 -15.72 -12.30 0.91
CA ASP A 55 -17.17 -12.06 0.79
C ASP A 55 -17.53 -11.29 -0.50
N SER A 56 -16.58 -11.13 -1.42
CA SER A 56 -16.82 -10.42 -2.67
C SER A 56 -17.49 -11.33 -3.70
N SER A 57 -18.39 -10.75 -4.49
CA SER A 57 -19.05 -11.44 -5.60
C SER A 57 -18.08 -11.80 -6.73
N SER A 58 -16.97 -11.07 -6.84
CA SER A 58 -15.91 -11.25 -7.84
C SER A 58 -14.85 -12.30 -7.46
N TYR A 59 -14.95 -12.94 -6.30
CA TYR A 59 -13.97 -13.91 -5.85
C TYR A 59 -14.19 -15.28 -6.52
N SER A 60 -13.36 -15.61 -7.50
CA SER A 60 -13.31 -16.94 -8.11
C SER A 60 -12.29 -17.83 -7.39
N PHE A 61 -12.77 -18.94 -6.79
CA PHE A 61 -11.93 -19.96 -6.14
C PHE A 61 -11.04 -20.73 -7.15
N SER A 62 -11.40 -20.72 -8.44
CA SER A 62 -10.84 -21.57 -9.48
C SER A 62 -9.41 -21.24 -9.92
N ASP A 63 -8.91 -20.02 -9.71
CA ASP A 63 -7.60 -19.59 -10.22
C ASP A 63 -6.43 -19.84 -9.25
N LEU A 64 -6.68 -20.46 -8.09
CA LEU A 64 -5.80 -20.35 -6.92
C LEU A 64 -5.68 -21.66 -6.13
N GLY A 65 -4.48 -22.26 -6.14
CA GLY A 65 -4.12 -23.36 -5.23
C GLY A 65 -4.05 -22.86 -3.79
N LEU A 66 -5.12 -23.08 -3.04
CA LEU A 66 -5.34 -22.55 -1.69
C LEU A 66 -4.80 -23.50 -0.61
N ARG A 67 -3.89 -23.03 0.25
CA ARG A 67 -3.70 -23.59 1.61
C ARG A 67 -4.15 -22.54 2.62
N CYS A 68 -5.34 -22.70 3.18
CA CYS A 68 -5.81 -21.91 4.32
C CYS A 68 -5.37 -22.60 5.62
N GLY A 69 -4.54 -21.94 6.43
CA GLY A 69 -4.39 -22.30 7.83
C GLY A 69 -5.53 -21.70 8.63
N ASN A 70 -6.53 -22.51 9.00
CA ASN A 70 -7.62 -22.07 9.86
C ASN A 70 -7.11 -22.00 11.32
N GLY A 71 -6.83 -20.79 11.81
CA GLY A 71 -6.79 -20.50 13.23
C GLY A 71 -8.18 -20.07 13.71
N ILE A 72 -8.61 -20.56 14.86
CA ILE A 72 -9.94 -20.32 15.45
C ILE A 72 -10.16 -18.83 15.69
N GLY A 73 -11.04 -18.20 14.90
CA GLY A 73 -11.49 -16.82 15.03
C GLY A 73 -11.45 -16.06 13.70
N SER A 74 -12.43 -15.21 13.42
CA SER A 74 -12.54 -14.42 12.18
C SER A 74 -11.31 -13.51 11.86
N MET A 75 -10.31 -13.46 12.75
CA MET A 75 -9.09 -12.64 12.67
C MET A 75 -7.87 -13.29 11.98
N TYR A 76 -7.93 -14.56 11.54
CA TYR A 76 -6.76 -15.27 10.98
C TYR A 76 -6.66 -15.30 9.45
N ASN A 77 -7.54 -14.59 8.73
CA ASN A 77 -7.59 -14.61 7.27
C ASN A 77 -6.42 -13.85 6.60
N ALA A 78 -5.21 -14.42 6.62
CA ALA A 78 -4.15 -14.13 5.66
C ALA A 78 -4.10 -15.31 4.69
N LYS A 79 -4.64 -15.13 3.48
CA LYS A 79 -4.55 -16.15 2.44
C LYS A 79 -3.27 -15.96 1.66
N ILE A 80 -2.55 -17.06 1.50
CA ILE A 80 -1.36 -17.18 0.67
C ILE A 80 -1.83 -17.74 -0.65
N PHE A 81 -1.60 -17.01 -1.72
CA PHE A 81 -2.01 -17.41 -3.05
C PHE A 81 -0.78 -17.68 -3.89
N ILE A 82 -0.68 -18.91 -4.42
CA ILE A 82 0.39 -19.29 -5.34
C ILE A 82 -0.14 -19.03 -6.75
N LEU A 83 0.22 -17.90 -7.34
CA LEU A 83 -0.05 -17.62 -8.75
C LEU A 83 1.14 -18.11 -9.57
N LYS A 84 0.86 -19.04 -10.50
CA LYS A 84 1.79 -19.53 -11.54
C LYS A 84 3.16 -19.99 -11.03
N LYS A 85 3.21 -20.96 -10.09
CA LYS A 85 4.45 -21.63 -9.59
C LYS A 85 5.59 -20.73 -9.03
N THR A 86 5.50 -19.41 -9.13
CA THR A 86 6.62 -18.49 -8.89
C THR A 86 6.24 -17.24 -8.09
N VAL A 87 4.96 -16.98 -7.79
CA VAL A 87 4.56 -15.79 -7.00
C VAL A 87 3.62 -16.16 -5.88
N PHE A 88 4.02 -15.86 -4.64
CA PHE A 88 3.23 -15.99 -3.43
C PHE A 88 2.63 -14.65 -3.07
N LYS A 89 1.31 -14.52 -3.00
CA LYS A 89 0.65 -13.27 -2.60
C LYS A 89 -0.02 -13.45 -1.25
N VAL A 90 0.34 -12.63 -0.28
CA VAL A 90 -0.46 -12.44 0.93
C VAL A 90 -1.41 -11.29 0.68
N LEU A 91 -2.69 -11.62 0.78
CA LEU A 91 -3.76 -10.68 0.51
C LEU A 91 -4.52 -10.44 1.81
N ARG A 92 -4.51 -9.19 2.28
CA ARG A 92 -5.45 -8.75 3.32
C ARG A 92 -5.97 -7.34 3.04
N HIS A 93 -7.27 -7.13 3.25
CA HIS A 93 -7.91 -5.84 3.01
C HIS A 93 -7.59 -4.89 4.18
N PHE A 94 -6.35 -4.40 4.21
CA PHE A 94 -5.93 -3.33 5.09
C PHE A 94 -5.48 -2.14 4.26
N TRP A 95 -6.19 -1.02 4.38
CA TRP A 95 -5.79 0.25 3.80
C TRP A 95 -4.75 1.01 4.66
N LYS A 96 -4.41 0.49 5.85
CA LYS A 96 -3.44 1.05 6.79
C LYS A 96 -2.60 -0.07 7.40
N HIS A 97 -1.29 0.15 7.55
CA HIS A 97 -0.44 -0.71 8.38
C HIS A 97 -0.91 -0.67 9.83
N SER A 98 -1.45 -1.79 10.31
CA SER A 98 -1.72 -2.04 11.72
C SER A 98 -0.49 -2.70 12.38
N PRO A 99 -0.21 -2.49 13.67
CA PRO A 99 0.84 -3.23 14.39
C PRO A 99 0.69 -4.76 14.30
N CYS A 100 -0.56 -5.26 14.19
CA CYS A 100 -0.81 -6.68 13.96
C CYS A 100 -0.32 -7.17 12.58
N TYR A 101 -0.40 -6.32 11.55
CA TYR A 101 0.11 -6.65 10.22
C TYR A 101 1.62 -6.88 10.28
N THR A 102 2.37 -6.02 10.96
CA THR A 102 3.84 -6.10 10.91
C THR A 102 4.41 -7.33 11.58
N VAL A 103 3.87 -7.73 12.73
CA VAL A 103 4.30 -8.97 13.40
C VAL A 103 3.98 -10.17 12.51
N ARG A 104 2.79 -10.18 11.88
CA ARG A 104 2.34 -11.30 11.06
C ARG A 104 3.08 -11.40 9.72
N SER A 105 3.35 -10.27 9.06
CA SER A 105 4.15 -10.23 7.83
C SER A 105 5.57 -10.70 8.08
N PHE A 106 6.18 -10.35 9.21
CA PHE A 106 7.50 -10.84 9.59
C PHE A 106 7.54 -12.36 9.81
N ILE A 107 6.59 -12.91 10.59
CA ILE A 107 6.50 -14.37 10.80
C ILE A 107 6.33 -15.11 9.46
N PHE A 108 5.48 -14.58 8.59
CA PHE A 108 5.22 -15.17 7.30
C PHE A 108 6.43 -15.13 6.37
N ARG A 109 7.09 -13.96 6.29
CA ARG A 109 8.34 -13.75 5.56
C ARG A 109 9.42 -14.72 6.03
N ASN A 110 9.62 -14.86 7.35
CA ASN A 110 10.56 -15.82 7.92
C ASN A 110 10.27 -17.26 7.50
N ALA A 111 9.00 -17.67 7.50
CA ALA A 111 8.62 -19.02 7.09
C ALA A 111 8.88 -19.26 5.60
N LEU A 112 8.57 -18.29 4.74
CA LEU A 112 8.82 -18.39 3.30
C LEU A 112 10.31 -18.43 2.97
N VAL A 113 11.12 -17.55 3.58
CA VAL A 113 12.57 -17.53 3.35
C VAL A 113 13.17 -18.88 3.70
N LYS A 114 12.85 -19.44 4.88
CA LYS A 114 13.34 -20.77 5.27
C LYS A 114 12.90 -21.88 4.31
N MET A 115 11.66 -21.79 3.81
CA MET A 115 11.12 -22.78 2.85
C MET A 115 11.86 -22.73 1.51
N PHE A 116 12.21 -21.55 1.02
CA PHE A 116 12.90 -21.38 -0.26
C PHE A 116 14.41 -21.59 -0.15
N GLU A 117 15.01 -21.22 0.97
CA GLU A 117 16.40 -21.51 1.29
C GLU A 117 16.67 -23.03 1.28
N ALA A 118 15.74 -23.82 1.84
CA ALA A 118 15.79 -25.29 1.78
C ALA A 118 15.70 -25.87 0.35
N LYS A 119 15.27 -25.07 -0.62
CA LYS A 119 15.20 -25.41 -2.05
C LYS A 119 16.30 -24.74 -2.86
N ASP A 120 17.29 -24.15 -2.21
CA ASP A 120 18.38 -23.40 -2.83
C ASP A 120 17.92 -22.18 -3.66
N LEU A 121 16.82 -21.55 -3.24
CA LEU A 121 16.26 -20.34 -3.85
C LEU A 121 16.36 -19.16 -2.88
N ASP A 122 16.44 -17.96 -3.44
CA ASP A 122 16.28 -16.71 -2.71
C ASP A 122 14.88 -16.10 -2.99
N CYS A 123 14.51 -15.06 -2.23
CA CYS A 123 13.17 -14.49 -2.24
C CYS A 123 13.22 -12.97 -2.26
N VAL A 124 12.46 -12.35 -3.14
CA VAL A 124 12.19 -10.91 -3.10
C VAL A 124 10.75 -10.69 -2.65
N PHE A 125 10.55 -9.79 -1.70
CA PHE A 125 9.24 -9.39 -1.23
C PHE A 125 8.90 -7.99 -1.72
N LEU A 126 7.70 -7.82 -2.27
CA LEU A 126 7.24 -6.57 -2.85
C LEU A 126 5.97 -6.12 -2.18
N GLU A 127 5.91 -4.83 -1.86
CA GLU A 127 4.73 -4.17 -1.36
C GLU A 127 4.50 -2.90 -2.17
N THR A 128 3.34 -2.78 -2.81
CA THR A 128 2.99 -1.61 -3.60
C THR A 128 1.69 -1.01 -3.10
N ASN A 129 1.76 0.22 -2.59
CA ASN A 129 0.61 0.99 -2.14
C ASN A 129 0.44 2.23 -3.00
N MET A 130 -0.43 2.13 -4.01
CA MET A 130 -0.59 3.19 -5.01
C MET A 130 -1.50 4.31 -4.56
N SER A 131 -2.49 4.03 -3.72
CA SER A 131 -3.46 5.05 -3.33
C SER A 131 -4.18 4.72 -2.04
N VAL A 132 -3.82 5.46 -0.99
CA VAL A 132 -4.45 5.36 0.34
C VAL A 132 -5.92 5.81 0.29
N LYS A 133 -6.24 6.79 -0.57
CA LYS A 133 -7.63 7.24 -0.80
C LYS A 133 -8.47 6.16 -1.46
N LYS A 134 -7.86 5.39 -2.35
CA LYS A 134 -8.55 4.31 -3.06
C LYS A 134 -8.72 3.04 -2.23
N ARG A 135 -8.19 2.96 -1.00
CA ARG A 135 -8.41 1.83 -0.07
C ARG A 135 -8.29 0.47 -0.77
N TYR A 136 -7.30 0.32 -1.66
CA TYR A 136 -7.10 -0.94 -2.36
C TYR A 136 -6.68 -2.03 -1.37
N HIS A 137 -6.92 -3.27 -1.75
CA HIS A 137 -6.40 -4.41 -1.01
C HIS A 137 -4.88 -4.35 -1.00
N MET A 138 -4.29 -4.49 0.18
CA MET A 138 -2.86 -4.54 0.30
C MET A 138 -2.37 -5.91 -0.15
N VAL A 139 -1.44 -5.90 -1.10
CA VAL A 139 -0.85 -7.10 -1.67
C VAL A 139 0.62 -7.12 -1.29
N TYR A 140 1.01 -8.12 -0.52
CA TYR A 140 2.41 -8.41 -0.22
C TYR A 140 2.82 -9.62 -1.07
N GLU A 141 3.61 -9.38 -2.12
CA GLU A 141 4.05 -10.41 -3.06
C GLU A 141 5.42 -10.94 -2.65
N CYS A 142 5.64 -12.23 -2.83
CA CYS A 142 6.92 -12.90 -2.64
C CYS A 142 7.24 -13.66 -3.93
N ILE A 143 8.37 -13.33 -4.51
CA ILE A 143 8.87 -13.88 -5.76
C ILE A 143 10.13 -14.69 -5.40
N PRO A 144 10.07 -16.04 -5.39
CA PRO A 144 11.26 -16.87 -5.42
C PRO A 144 12.05 -16.71 -6.72
N LEU A 145 13.36 -16.71 -6.59
CA LEU A 145 14.31 -16.66 -7.70
C LEU A 145 15.60 -17.42 -7.36
N PRO A 146 16.42 -17.80 -8.36
CA PRO A 146 17.72 -18.40 -8.11
C PRO A 146 18.62 -17.47 -7.29
N LYS A 147 19.46 -18.02 -6.40
CA LYS A 147 20.36 -17.25 -5.53
C LYS A 147 21.25 -16.27 -6.31
N GLU A 148 21.81 -16.71 -7.43
CA GLU A 148 22.64 -15.88 -8.32
C GLU A 148 21.93 -14.60 -8.79
N VAL A 149 20.62 -14.70 -9.04
CA VAL A 149 19.78 -13.55 -9.42
C VAL A 149 19.43 -12.71 -8.19
N GLY A 150 19.31 -13.33 -7.02
CA GLY A 150 19.02 -12.68 -5.74
C GLY A 150 20.14 -11.78 -5.29
N ASP A 151 21.39 -12.23 -5.44
CA ASP A 151 22.58 -11.47 -5.10
C ASP A 151 22.70 -10.17 -5.89
N VAL A 152 22.23 -10.16 -7.15
CA VAL A 152 22.23 -8.96 -8.02
C VAL A 152 20.95 -8.14 -7.93
N ALA A 153 19.85 -8.69 -7.39
CA ALA A 153 18.56 -8.03 -7.33
C ALA A 153 18.60 -6.63 -6.65
N PRO A 154 19.33 -6.42 -5.53
CA PRO A 154 19.46 -5.09 -4.93
C PRO A 154 20.02 -4.04 -5.89
N ILE A 155 20.96 -4.41 -6.77
CA ILE A 155 21.57 -3.50 -7.75
C ILE A 155 20.52 -3.08 -8.80
N TYR A 156 19.75 -4.03 -9.32
CA TYR A 156 18.68 -3.77 -10.29
C TYR A 156 17.61 -2.85 -9.71
N PHE A 157 17.09 -3.16 -8.52
CA PHE A 157 16.07 -2.34 -7.88
C PHE A 157 16.58 -0.95 -7.53
N LYS A 158 17.82 -0.84 -7.03
CA LYS A 158 18.45 0.45 -6.74
C LYS A 158 18.52 1.32 -8.00
N LYS A 159 18.97 0.75 -9.13
CA LYS A 159 19.05 1.47 -10.40
C LYS A 159 17.66 1.86 -10.92
N ALA A 160 16.73 0.90 -10.98
CA ALA A 160 15.38 1.12 -11.49
C ALA A 160 14.62 2.19 -10.67
N ILE A 161 14.72 2.18 -9.33
CA ILE A 161 14.07 3.19 -8.49
C ILE A 161 14.65 4.58 -8.77
N MET A 162 15.97 4.70 -8.90
CA MET A 162 16.63 5.99 -9.17
C MET A 162 16.25 6.56 -10.54
N GLU A 163 15.99 5.69 -11.53
CA GLU A 163 15.60 6.04 -12.90
C GLU A 163 14.08 6.21 -13.07
N SER A 164 13.26 5.72 -12.13
CA SER A 164 11.80 5.63 -12.29
C SER A 164 11.04 6.95 -12.15
N ASP A 165 11.57 7.91 -11.40
CA ASP A 165 10.86 9.14 -11.05
C ASP A 165 11.54 10.39 -11.62
N GLU A 166 10.79 11.49 -11.72
CA GLU A 166 11.20 12.76 -12.29
C GLU A 166 12.49 13.26 -11.64
N GLU A 167 13.39 13.85 -12.43
CA GLU A 167 14.74 14.24 -11.98
C GLU A 167 14.71 15.22 -10.79
N TRP A 168 13.59 15.94 -10.63
CA TRP A 168 13.33 16.93 -9.60
C TRP A 168 12.24 16.48 -8.60
N SER A 169 12.35 15.27 -8.06
CA SER A 169 11.44 14.78 -7.01
C SER A 169 11.61 15.57 -5.71
N VAL A 170 10.51 15.85 -5.00
CA VAL A 170 10.56 16.57 -3.71
C VAL A 170 11.06 15.65 -2.60
N ASN A 171 10.66 14.38 -2.64
CA ASN A 171 11.10 13.35 -1.71
C ASN A 171 12.38 12.67 -2.20
N LYS A 172 13.12 12.08 -1.25
CA LYS A 172 14.25 11.19 -1.59
C LYS A 172 13.72 10.01 -2.41
N LYS A 173 14.25 9.84 -3.62
CA LYS A 173 13.85 8.74 -4.52
C LYS A 173 14.06 7.37 -3.88
N LEU A 174 15.22 7.15 -3.26
CA LEU A 174 15.54 5.87 -2.65
C LEU A 174 15.73 6.04 -1.14
N ILE A 175 14.96 5.25 -0.40
CA ILE A 175 15.00 5.14 1.05
C ILE A 175 15.57 3.76 1.38
N ASP A 176 16.67 3.72 2.13
CA ASP A 176 17.23 2.47 2.63
C ASP A 176 16.43 1.96 3.84
N LEU A 177 15.98 0.71 3.77
CA LEU A 177 15.23 0.00 4.81
C LEU A 177 16.12 -1.00 5.58
N SER A 178 17.42 -1.08 5.30
CA SER A 178 18.37 -1.98 5.98
C SER A 178 18.30 -1.90 7.52
N SER A 179 18.17 -0.69 8.05
CA SER A 179 18.17 -0.39 9.49
C SER A 179 16.80 0.00 10.06
N LYS A 180 15.83 0.31 9.19
CA LYS A 180 14.55 0.90 9.58
C LYS A 180 13.39 0.28 8.81
N ASP A 181 12.34 -0.04 9.55
CA ASP A 181 11.07 -0.51 9.01
C ASP A 181 10.39 0.58 8.15
N ILE A 182 9.68 0.18 7.09
CA ILE A 182 8.96 1.06 6.15
C ILE A 182 8.09 2.10 6.86
N ARG A 183 7.45 1.70 7.97
CA ARG A 183 6.58 2.57 8.78
C ARG A 183 7.29 3.74 9.44
N LYS A 184 8.58 3.59 9.72
CA LYS A 184 9.42 4.65 10.32
C LYS A 184 10.06 5.52 9.25
N SER A 185 10.16 5.01 8.02
CA SER A 185 10.87 5.66 6.92
C SER A 185 9.94 6.42 5.97
N VAL A 186 8.69 5.96 5.79
CA VAL A 186 7.69 6.60 4.92
C VAL A 186 6.55 7.20 5.75
N PRO A 187 6.23 8.50 5.58
CA PRO A 187 5.10 9.13 6.24
C PRO A 187 3.76 8.45 5.94
N LYS A 188 2.91 8.35 6.96
CA LYS A 188 1.57 7.75 6.81
C LYS A 188 0.72 8.56 5.83
N GLY A 189 0.06 7.88 4.91
CA GLY A 189 -0.89 8.49 3.97
C GLY A 189 -0.35 8.76 2.58
N LEU A 190 0.96 8.56 2.38
CA LEU A 190 1.59 8.68 1.06
C LEU A 190 1.60 7.31 0.34
N PRO A 191 1.40 7.29 -0.98
CA PRO A 191 1.70 6.14 -1.81
C PRO A 191 3.19 5.76 -1.74
N TYR A 192 3.49 4.47 -1.75
CA TYR A 192 4.87 3.99 -1.74
C TYR A 192 5.00 2.63 -2.42
N PHE A 193 6.21 2.35 -2.88
CA PHE A 193 6.69 1.04 -3.26
C PHE A 193 7.80 0.64 -2.28
N SER A 194 7.80 -0.60 -1.83
CA SER A 194 8.93 -1.16 -1.08
C SER A 194 9.26 -2.57 -1.54
N VAL A 195 10.55 -2.86 -1.51
CA VAL A 195 11.13 -4.16 -1.84
C VAL A 195 12.02 -4.59 -0.69
N ASP A 196 11.93 -5.85 -0.29
CA ASP A 196 12.81 -6.49 0.67
C ASP A 196 13.50 -7.72 0.06
N PHE A 197 14.75 -7.98 0.45
CA PHE A 197 15.55 -9.10 -0.05
C PHE A 197 15.72 -10.15 1.06
N GLY A 198 15.12 -11.34 0.90
CA GLY A 198 15.19 -12.41 1.89
C GLY A 198 14.71 -11.96 3.26
N LEU A 199 15.58 -12.00 4.28
CA LEU A 199 15.36 -11.43 5.62
C LEU A 199 16.01 -10.06 5.85
N GLN A 200 16.80 -9.61 4.89
CA GLN A 200 17.53 -8.35 4.96
C GLN A 200 16.59 -7.20 4.58
N GLY A 201 16.81 -6.01 5.14
CA GLY A 201 16.06 -4.83 4.71
C GLY A 201 16.38 -4.50 3.25
N GLY A 202 15.42 -3.96 2.51
CA GLY A 202 15.63 -3.52 1.14
C GLY A 202 15.45 -2.02 0.95
N PHE A 203 14.65 -1.63 -0.05
CA PHE A 203 14.46 -0.24 -0.44
C PHE A 203 13.00 0.16 -0.39
N ALA A 204 12.76 1.45 -0.16
CA ALA A 204 11.47 2.08 -0.39
C ALA A 204 11.59 3.28 -1.33
N HIS A 205 10.49 3.57 -1.99
CA HIS A 205 10.29 4.73 -2.83
C HIS A 205 8.91 5.33 -2.55
N VAL A 206 8.84 6.63 -2.29
CA VAL A 206 7.57 7.35 -2.16
C VAL A 206 7.10 7.70 -3.56
N ILE A 207 5.90 7.25 -3.94
CA ILE A 207 5.37 7.46 -5.29
C ILE A 207 4.68 8.83 -5.33
N GLU A 208 5.28 9.77 -6.06
CA GLU A 208 4.72 11.12 -6.25
C GLU A 208 3.67 11.15 -7.36
N ASP A 209 4.01 10.62 -8.55
CA ASP A 209 3.10 10.53 -9.69
C ASP A 209 2.62 9.08 -9.94
N GLN A 210 1.37 8.81 -9.55
CA GLN A 210 0.70 7.52 -9.76
C GLN A 210 0.44 7.17 -11.23
N HIS A 211 0.51 8.14 -12.15
CA HIS A 211 0.29 7.90 -13.58
C HIS A 211 1.57 7.43 -14.29
N LYS A 212 2.73 7.91 -13.84
CA LYS A 212 4.04 7.51 -14.37
C LYS A 212 4.54 6.20 -13.74
N PHE A 213 4.21 5.96 -12.46
CA PHE A 213 4.67 4.76 -11.76
C PHE A 213 3.77 3.55 -12.05
N PRO A 214 4.29 2.49 -12.73
CA PRO A 214 3.48 1.35 -13.09
C PRO A 214 3.11 0.49 -11.88
N HIS A 215 1.87 0.00 -11.85
CA HIS A 215 1.37 -0.92 -10.81
C HIS A 215 2.16 -2.25 -10.70
N TYR A 216 2.92 -2.58 -11.72
CA TYR A 216 3.72 -3.80 -11.84
C TYR A 216 5.22 -3.53 -11.74
N PHE A 217 5.65 -2.36 -11.25
CA PHE A 217 7.05 -1.93 -11.26
C PHE A 217 8.07 -2.98 -10.79
N GLY A 218 7.76 -3.74 -9.73
CA GLY A 218 8.69 -4.73 -9.19
C GLY A 218 8.62 -6.13 -9.81
N LYS A 219 7.78 -6.36 -10.83
CA LYS A 219 7.52 -7.69 -11.42
C LYS A 219 8.36 -7.98 -12.64
#